data_AF-A0A3S0K3V5-F1
#
_entry.id   AF-A0A3S0K3V5-F1
#
_cell.length_a   1.000
_cell.length_b   1.000
_cell.length_c   1.000
_cell.angle_alpha   90.00
_cell.angle_beta   90.00
_cell.angle_gamma   90.00
#
_symmetry.space_group_name_H-M   'P 1'
#
loop_
_entity.id
_entity.type
_entity.pdbx_description
1 polymer ?
#
loop_
_entity_poly.entity_id
_entity_poly.type
_entity_poly.pdbx_seq_one_letter_code
_entity_poly.pdbx_strand_id
1 'polypeptide(L)'
;MRRLHLLLPATLLLTLAFSCQDSANDPAPGCNTPATIRDLTGLDGCGFVLVLDNGQRLEPHGSVWQGYAKHDGERVTINYVTDEIPSICMVGEGVKLECIQQQVGRCGTPAPGKGN
;
A
#
# COMPACT_ATOMS: atom_id res chain seq x y z
N MET A 1 43.85 -37.87 23.81
CA MET A 1 43.23 -36.93 24.77
C MET A 1 42.44 -35.89 24.00
N ARG A 2 41.15 -35.75 24.38
CA ARG A 2 40.13 -34.90 23.78
C ARG A 2 40.53 -33.42 23.83
N ARG A 3 40.62 -32.76 22.68
CA ARG A 3 40.49 -31.30 22.55
C ARG A 3 39.67 -30.93 21.32
N LEU A 4 38.58 -31.67 21.10
CA LEU A 4 37.61 -31.41 20.02
C LEU A 4 36.25 -31.02 20.61
N HIS A 5 36.26 -30.14 21.63
CA HIS A 5 35.03 -29.65 22.28
C HIS A 5 34.99 -28.13 22.50
N LEU A 6 35.97 -27.38 22.00
CA LEU A 6 36.00 -25.91 22.16
C LEU A 6 35.44 -25.14 20.97
N LEU A 7 35.05 -25.82 19.89
CA LEU A 7 34.39 -25.21 18.72
C LEU A 7 32.86 -25.34 18.73
N LEU A 8 32.28 -25.92 19.79
CA LEU A 8 30.84 -26.23 19.84
C LEU A 8 29.92 -25.19 20.52
N PRO A 9 30.35 -24.14 21.24
CA PRO A 9 29.40 -23.13 21.72
C PRO A 9 29.26 -21.93 20.77
N ALA A 10 30.19 -21.75 19.82
CA ALA A 10 30.25 -20.53 19.00
C ALA A 10 29.21 -20.48 17.87
N THR A 11 28.64 -21.62 17.47
CA THR A 11 27.66 -21.69 16.38
C THR A 11 26.22 -21.46 16.84
N LEU A 12 25.94 -21.40 18.14
CA LEU A 12 24.56 -21.29 18.65
C LEU A 12 24.08 -19.84 18.86
N LEU A 13 24.96 -18.83 18.78
CA LEU A 13 24.58 -17.43 19.01
C LEU A 13 24.20 -16.62 17.75
N LEU A 14 24.27 -17.21 16.55
CA LEU A 14 24.08 -16.45 15.30
C LEU A 14 22.63 -16.45 14.75
N THR A 15 21.67 -17.11 15.40
CA THR A 15 20.30 -17.30 14.87
C THR A 15 19.26 -16.31 15.38
N LEU A 16 19.63 -15.31 16.19
CA LEU A 16 18.67 -14.45 16.90
C LEU A 16 18.32 -13.10 16.22
N ALA A 17 18.74 -12.84 15.00
CA ALA A 17 18.63 -11.49 14.39
C ALA A 17 17.42 -11.24 13.45
N PHE A 18 16.40 -12.11 13.36
CA PHE A 18 15.30 -11.94 12.37
C PHE A 18 13.87 -11.84 12.95
N SER A 19 13.70 -11.46 14.21
CA SER A 19 12.36 -11.18 14.75
C SER A 19 11.95 -9.72 14.53
N CYS A 20 11.60 -9.38 13.28
CA CYS A 20 10.76 -8.21 13.01
C CYS A 20 9.31 -8.57 13.35
N GLN A 21 8.82 -8.02 14.45
CA GLN A 21 7.41 -8.03 14.84
C GLN A 21 6.70 -6.85 14.16
N ASP A 22 6.11 -7.09 12.99
CA ASP A 22 5.30 -6.12 12.25
C ASP A 22 3.87 -6.13 12.85
N SER A 23 3.65 -5.37 13.93
CA SER A 23 2.34 -5.28 14.61
C SER A 23 1.52 -4.06 14.19
N ALA A 24 1.99 -3.27 13.22
CA ALA A 24 1.39 -1.98 12.87
C ALA A 24 0.55 -1.99 11.58
N ASN A 25 0.32 -3.17 10.99
CA ASN A 25 -0.13 -3.25 9.59
C ASN A 25 -1.36 -4.12 9.37
N ASP A 26 -2.09 -4.46 10.43
CA ASP A 26 -3.41 -5.07 10.24
C ASP A 26 -4.34 -4.02 9.61
N PRO A 27 -4.90 -4.29 8.42
CA PRO A 27 -5.84 -3.37 7.80
C PRO A 27 -6.98 -3.08 8.77
N ALA A 28 -7.41 -1.82 8.82
CA ALA A 28 -8.61 -1.47 9.57
C ALA A 28 -9.76 -2.34 9.05
N PRO A 29 -10.66 -2.87 9.90
CA PRO A 29 -11.74 -3.73 9.45
C PRO A 29 -12.53 -3.10 8.29
N GLY A 30 -12.52 -3.76 7.13
CA GLY A 30 -13.18 -3.28 5.91
C GLY A 30 -12.27 -2.55 4.91
N CYS A 31 -11.04 -2.19 5.27
CA CYS A 31 -10.08 -1.51 4.40
C CYS A 31 -9.25 -2.48 3.56
N ASN A 32 -9.92 -3.27 2.72
CA ASN A 32 -9.36 -4.50 2.17
C ASN A 32 -9.24 -4.53 0.65
N THR A 33 -9.65 -3.46 -0.05
CA THR A 33 -9.58 -3.43 -1.51
C THR A 33 -8.21 -2.94 -1.96
N PRO A 34 -7.36 -3.77 -2.59
CA PRO A 34 -6.04 -3.35 -3.03
C PRO A 34 -6.11 -2.42 -4.24
N ALA A 35 -5.29 -1.37 -4.23
CA ALA A 35 -5.16 -0.42 -5.32
C ALA A 35 -3.72 0.15 -5.42
N THR A 36 -3.42 0.75 -6.56
CA THR A 36 -2.19 1.52 -6.80
C THR A 36 -2.55 2.98 -7.06
N ILE A 37 -1.90 3.91 -6.37
CA ILE A 37 -2.02 5.35 -6.68
C ILE A 37 -1.25 5.63 -7.97
N ARG A 38 -1.88 6.32 -8.91
CA ARG A 38 -1.23 6.76 -10.16
C ARG A 38 -1.36 8.25 -10.38
N ASP A 39 -0.27 8.92 -10.72
CA ASP A 39 -0.27 10.30 -11.16
C ASP A 39 -0.56 10.38 -12.66
N LEU A 40 -1.68 11.01 -13.02
CA LEU A 40 -2.06 11.28 -14.41
C LEU A 40 -1.98 12.78 -14.74
N THR A 41 -1.24 13.56 -13.95
CA THR A 41 -0.95 14.96 -14.26
C THR A 41 -0.40 15.09 -15.69
N GLY A 42 -0.97 16.02 -16.45
CA GLY A 42 -0.68 16.19 -17.88
C GLY A 42 -1.77 15.65 -18.81
N LEU A 43 -2.71 14.86 -18.28
CA LEU A 43 -4.01 14.63 -18.91
C LEU A 43 -5.01 15.70 -18.44
N ASP A 44 -5.89 16.14 -19.34
CA ASP A 44 -6.82 17.23 -19.07
C ASP A 44 -7.70 16.93 -17.85
N GLY A 45 -7.73 17.87 -16.90
CA GLY A 45 -8.51 17.73 -15.67
C GLY A 45 -8.05 16.66 -14.68
N CYS A 46 -6.98 15.92 -14.98
CA CYS A 46 -6.52 14.80 -14.16
C CYS A 46 -5.39 15.16 -13.18
N GLY A 47 -5.36 14.44 -12.06
CA GLY A 47 -4.25 14.41 -11.13
C GLY A 47 -4.00 12.97 -10.68
N PHE A 48 -3.87 12.74 -9.37
CA PHE A 48 -3.78 11.40 -8.83
C PHE A 48 -5.12 10.65 -8.91
N VAL A 49 -5.05 9.37 -9.27
CA VAL A 49 -6.18 8.42 -9.30
C VAL A 49 -5.81 7.11 -8.59
N LEU A 50 -6.79 6.23 -8.39
CA LEU A 50 -6.57 4.86 -7.93
C LEU A 50 -6.79 3.86 -9.06
N VAL A 51 -5.92 2.87 -9.16
CA VAL A 51 -6.04 1.76 -10.10
C VAL A 51 -6.18 0.46 -9.30
N LEU A 52 -7.34 -0.19 -9.43
CA LEU A 52 -7.60 -1.48 -8.80
C LEU A 52 -6.78 -2.59 -9.48
N ASP A 53 -6.64 -3.74 -8.81
CA ASP A 53 -5.87 -4.88 -9.34
C ASP A 53 -6.42 -5.46 -10.65
N ASN A 54 -7.69 -5.21 -10.96
CA ASN A 54 -8.34 -5.57 -12.23
C ASN A 54 -8.12 -4.52 -13.35
N GLY A 55 -7.41 -3.43 -13.08
CA GLY A 55 -7.15 -2.33 -14.01
C GLY A 55 -8.21 -1.23 -14.04
N GLN A 56 -9.32 -1.37 -13.30
CA GLN A 56 -10.34 -0.32 -13.18
C GLN A 56 -9.73 0.91 -12.51
N ARG A 57 -10.01 2.08 -13.09
CA ARG A 57 -9.63 3.38 -12.54
C ARG A 57 -10.77 3.94 -11.72
N LEU A 58 -10.43 4.51 -10.58
CA LEU A 58 -11.33 5.27 -9.71
C LEU A 58 -10.83 6.71 -9.61
N GLU A 59 -11.77 7.64 -9.60
CA GLU A 59 -11.55 9.07 -9.38
C GLU A 59 -12.01 9.42 -7.96
N PRO A 60 -11.13 9.23 -6.96
CA PRO A 60 -11.50 9.42 -5.56
C PRO A 60 -11.66 10.89 -5.18
N HIS A 61 -12.62 11.14 -4.30
CA HIS A 61 -12.85 12.45 -3.65
C HIS A 61 -13.11 12.32 -2.14
N GLY A 62 -13.32 13.47 -1.50
CA GLY A 62 -13.60 13.58 -0.07
C GLY A 62 -12.36 13.79 0.79
N SER A 63 -12.58 14.00 2.09
CA SER A 63 -11.55 14.37 3.05
C SER A 63 -10.49 13.29 3.27
N VAL A 64 -10.88 12.01 3.26
CA VAL A 64 -9.96 10.86 3.37
C VAL A 64 -8.94 10.90 2.23
N TRP A 65 -9.41 11.07 0.99
CA TRP A 65 -8.53 11.21 -0.16
C TRP A 65 -7.67 12.47 -0.09
N GLN A 66 -8.26 13.62 0.23
CA GLN A 66 -7.53 14.90 0.30
C GLN A 66 -6.44 14.91 1.38
N GLY A 67 -6.70 14.30 2.54
CA GLY A 67 -5.77 14.25 3.66
C GLY A 67 -4.63 13.25 3.51
N TYR A 68 -4.69 12.35 2.52
CA TYR A 68 -3.64 11.37 2.26
C TYR A 68 -2.51 11.94 1.40
N ALA A 69 -1.25 11.75 1.82
CA ALA A 69 -0.07 12.13 1.04
C ALA A 69 0.15 11.11 -0.08
N LYS A 70 -0.11 11.51 -1.33
CA LYS A 70 -0.13 10.60 -2.49
C LYS A 70 1.24 10.53 -3.14
N HIS A 71 1.66 9.33 -3.50
CA HIS A 71 2.85 9.09 -4.31
C HIS A 71 2.51 8.17 -5.50
N ASP A 72 2.99 8.52 -6.70
CA ASP A 72 2.80 7.65 -7.87
C ASP A 72 3.45 6.28 -7.63
N GLY A 73 2.72 5.22 -7.99
CA GLY A 73 3.16 3.84 -7.79
C GLY A 73 2.96 3.30 -6.38
N GLU A 74 2.47 4.09 -5.43
CA GLU A 74 2.23 3.62 -4.07
C GLU A 74 1.10 2.59 -4.01
N ARG A 75 1.35 1.49 -3.29
CA ARG A 75 0.34 0.46 -3.01
C ARG A 75 -0.43 0.79 -1.75
N VAL A 76 -1.75 0.72 -1.86
CA VAL A 76 -2.68 1.01 -0.77
C VAL A 76 -3.79 -0.04 -0.69
N THR A 77 -4.40 -0.18 0.47
CA THR A 77 -5.73 -0.77 0.60
C THR A 77 -6.75 0.33 0.91
N ILE A 78 -7.94 0.18 0.33
CA ILE A 78 -9.02 1.17 0.43
C ILE A 78 -10.36 0.48 0.73
N ASN A 79 -11.32 1.30 1.14
CA ASN A 79 -12.75 1.02 1.05
C ASN A 79 -13.42 2.28 0.53
N TYR A 80 -14.47 2.11 -0.27
CA TYR A 80 -15.12 3.23 -0.93
C TYR A 80 -16.57 2.94 -1.24
N VAL A 81 -17.31 4.01 -1.48
CA VAL A 81 -18.65 3.99 -2.06
C VAL A 81 -18.65 4.78 -3.36
N THR A 82 -19.39 4.29 -4.35
CA THR A 82 -19.64 5.05 -5.58
C THR A 82 -20.45 6.30 -5.25
N ASP A 83 -20.06 7.41 -5.85
CA ASP A 83 -20.74 8.69 -5.69
C ASP A 83 -20.62 9.42 -7.04
N GLU A 84 -21.77 9.73 -7.65
CA GLU A 84 -21.88 10.24 -9.03
C GLU A 84 -21.46 11.71 -9.12
N ILE A 85 -20.20 11.99 -8.79
CA ILE A 85 -19.62 13.32 -8.95
C ILE A 85 -19.10 13.45 -10.38
N PRO A 86 -19.61 14.42 -11.17
CA PRO A 86 -19.06 14.70 -12.48
C PRO A 86 -17.63 15.21 -12.32
N SER A 87 -16.70 14.57 -13.02
CA SER A 87 -15.30 14.95 -13.05
C SER A 87 -14.90 15.34 -14.46
N ILE A 88 -13.96 16.26 -14.60
CA ILE A 88 -13.39 16.62 -15.91
C ILE A 88 -12.37 15.57 -16.39
N CYS A 89 -11.79 14.79 -15.49
CA CYS A 89 -10.78 13.79 -15.85
C CYS A 89 -11.38 12.61 -16.66
N MET A 90 -12.57 12.14 -16.29
CA MET A 90 -13.36 11.14 -17.05
C MET A 90 -12.60 9.83 -17.40
N VAL A 91 -11.60 9.45 -16.62
CA VAL A 91 -10.82 8.21 -16.79
C VAL A 91 -11.35 7.05 -15.95
N GLY A 92 -12.25 7.30 -15.01
CA GLY A 92 -12.72 6.32 -14.06
C GLY A 92 -14.04 6.67 -13.39
N GLU A 93 -14.47 5.78 -12.49
CA GLU A 93 -15.67 5.95 -11.69
C GLU A 93 -15.40 6.89 -10.51
N GLY A 94 -16.30 7.86 -10.28
CA GLY A 94 -16.22 8.75 -9.11
C GLY A 94 -16.54 7.99 -7.82
N VAL A 95 -15.66 8.08 -6.82
CA VAL A 95 -15.83 7.34 -5.56
C VAL A 95 -15.45 8.18 -4.34
N LYS A 96 -16.17 8.01 -3.25
CA LYS A 96 -15.79 8.57 -1.95
C LYS A 96 -15.07 7.51 -1.12
N LEU A 97 -13.83 7.80 -0.73
CA LEU A 97 -13.08 6.88 0.14
C LEU A 97 -13.62 6.93 1.58
N GLU A 98 -13.83 5.75 2.15
CA GLU A 98 -14.11 5.58 3.58
C GLU A 98 -12.82 5.32 4.37
N CYS A 99 -11.82 4.71 3.72
CA CYS A 99 -10.49 4.50 4.28
C CYS A 99 -9.42 4.42 3.18
N ILE A 100 -8.18 4.66 3.57
CA ILE A 100 -6.98 4.44 2.78
C ILE A 100 -5.81 4.12 3.71
N GLN A 101 -5.06 3.06 3.42
CA GLN A 101 -3.91 2.63 4.20
C GLN A 101 -2.78 2.22 3.26
N GLN A 102 -1.55 2.63 3.56
CA GLN A 102 -0.38 2.20 2.79
C GLN A 102 -0.16 0.70 3.00
N GLN A 103 0.08 -0.05 1.92
CA GLN A 103 0.60 -1.40 2.03
C GLN A 103 2.10 -1.29 2.35
N VAL A 104 2.47 -1.48 3.61
CA VAL A 104 3.88 -1.69 3.95
C VAL A 104 4.23 -3.18 3.85
N GLY A 105 5.30 -3.47 3.14
CA GLY A 105 5.91 -4.79 3.09
C GLY A 105 6.66 -5.12 4.39
N ARG A 106 7.29 -6.28 4.39
CA ARG A 106 8.06 -6.79 5.54
C ARG A 106 9.07 -5.74 6.01
N CYS A 107 9.09 -5.47 7.31
CA CYS A 107 9.95 -4.47 7.97
C CYS A 107 9.58 -3.00 7.71
N GLY A 108 8.32 -2.70 7.40
CA GLY A 108 7.86 -1.31 7.19
C GLY A 108 8.30 -0.67 5.88
N THR A 109 8.86 -1.45 4.95
CA THR A 109 9.26 -0.95 3.63
C THR A 109 8.03 -0.77 2.75
N PRO A 110 7.82 0.36 2.04
CA PRO A 110 6.67 0.52 1.14
C PRO A 110 6.57 -0.63 0.12
N ALA A 111 5.38 -1.20 -0.06
CA ALA A 111 5.19 -2.27 -1.04
C ALA A 111 5.36 -1.72 -2.46
N PRO A 112 6.06 -2.44 -3.36
CA PRO A 112 6.28 -1.96 -4.72
C PRO A 112 4.95 -1.88 -5.48
N GLY A 113 4.77 -0.78 -6.22
CA GLY A 113 3.66 -0.60 -7.17
C GLY A 113 3.58 -1.74 -8.17
N LYS A 114 2.36 -2.22 -8.47
CA LYS A 114 2.14 -3.12 -9.59
C LYS A 114 2.21 -2.28 -10.86
N GLY A 115 3.27 -2.44 -11.64
CA GLY A 115 3.39 -1.85 -12.97
C GLY A 115 2.31 -2.41 -13.89
N ASN A 116 1.79 -1.57 -14.78
CA ASN A 116 0.87 -1.96 -15.86
C ASN A 116 1.66 -2.30 -17.11
#